data_AF-A0A397E3X9-F1
#
_entry.id   AF-A0A397E3X9-F1
#
_cell.length_a   1.000
_cell.length_b   1.000
_cell.length_c   1.000
_cell.angle_alpha   90.00
_cell.angle_beta   90.00
_cell.angle_gamma   90.00
#
_symmetry.space_group_name_H-M   'P 1'
#
loop_
_entity.id
_entity.type
_entity.pdbx_description
1 polymer ?
#
loop_
_entity_poly.entity_id
_entity_poly.type
_entity_poly.pdbx_seq_one_letter_code
_entity_poly.pdbx_strand_id
1 'polypeptide(L)'
;MAPRFESSYSCVATSLLLSPDLMHVVVAYQHGIQDDVRPFLEFAIVSSPDAIDSAYVSVVNQCHAMLMPWLATFGPSRLGKLFECIPAMHHLVTCVAICSVDHPLLVHCLRQQPQSSANLLGMAAYANNTRACEYLIAHNHTRGALDAMDWAAINGNLDMIVQLRHAPRNHSGAIQQCLDKGLQGAALNGHRPIVQYLLDNGLAPITSLHHPKLFNVCASRGHLAMIQYMFALGCSFTTDAMDAAATNGHLDVVQWMHASKRRDQGCTYVALAGACHNGHLEMVTFLHRHRAHDCCQRPYIAQSALEIAAANGHLDIVMYLHVHRFSDGALYAMDAAAEHGHLHVLQWLHLHRSEGFTSRAVDLAAKHNHLDVVRWL
;
A
#
# COMPACT_ATOMS: atom_id res chain seq x y z
N MET A 1 -3.01 86.41 -21.07
CA MET A 1 -2.07 85.33 -20.67
C MET A 1 -2.85 84.32 -19.83
N ALA A 2 -3.29 83.22 -20.43
CA ALA A 2 -3.89 82.09 -19.74
C ALA A 2 -3.05 80.85 -20.09
N PRO A 3 -2.54 80.07 -19.12
CA PRO A 3 -1.62 78.99 -19.40
C PRO A 3 -2.37 77.74 -19.89
N ARG A 4 -1.85 77.14 -20.97
CA ARG A 4 -2.29 75.84 -21.52
C ARG A 4 -1.92 74.74 -20.52
N PHE A 5 -2.91 74.08 -19.93
CA PHE A 5 -2.75 72.98 -18.95
C PHE A 5 -3.33 71.64 -19.45
N GLU A 6 -3.32 71.36 -20.75
CA GLU A 6 -3.94 70.13 -21.30
C GLU A 6 -2.95 69.06 -21.80
N SER A 7 -1.63 69.31 -21.85
CA SER A 7 -0.69 68.36 -22.49
C SER A 7 0.11 67.45 -21.53
N SER A 8 0.13 67.72 -20.21
CA SER A 8 0.97 66.91 -19.30
C SER A 8 0.27 65.65 -18.79
N TYR A 9 -1.04 65.69 -18.53
CA TYR A 9 -1.79 64.52 -18.04
C TYR A 9 -1.91 63.40 -19.08
N SER A 10 -2.04 63.75 -20.37
CA SER A 10 -2.02 62.80 -21.48
C SER A 10 -0.66 62.10 -21.61
N CYS A 11 0.44 62.84 -21.45
CA CYS A 11 1.79 62.28 -21.52
C CYS A 11 2.05 61.29 -20.38
N VAL A 12 1.68 61.64 -19.14
CA VAL A 12 1.88 60.78 -17.97
C VAL A 12 1.01 59.53 -18.04
N ALA A 13 -0.26 59.63 -18.44
CA ALA A 13 -1.13 58.47 -18.62
C ALA A 13 -0.61 57.53 -19.72
N THR A 14 -0.10 58.08 -20.82
CA THR A 14 0.44 57.28 -21.93
C THR A 14 1.78 56.63 -21.55
N SER A 15 2.65 57.33 -20.81
CA SER A 15 3.88 56.76 -20.27
C SER A 15 3.65 55.70 -19.18
N LEU A 16 2.60 55.84 -18.38
CA LEU A 16 2.16 54.80 -17.44
C LEU A 16 1.65 53.56 -18.19
N LEU A 17 0.78 53.74 -19.19
CA LEU A 17 0.21 52.63 -19.97
C LEU A 17 1.24 51.91 -20.85
N LEU A 18 2.31 52.59 -21.25
CA LEU A 18 3.43 52.03 -22.04
C LEU A 18 4.60 51.58 -21.16
N SER A 19 4.49 51.70 -19.84
CA SER A 19 5.48 51.15 -18.91
C SER A 19 5.58 49.64 -19.13
N PRO A 20 6.78 49.08 -19.35
CA PRO A 20 6.98 47.62 -19.44
C PRO A 20 6.46 46.90 -18.21
N ASP A 21 6.60 47.51 -17.03
CA ASP A 21 6.14 46.96 -15.76
C ASP A 21 4.61 46.95 -15.68
N LEU A 22 3.95 48.03 -16.11
CA LEU A 22 2.49 48.10 -16.12
C LEU A 22 1.91 47.19 -17.23
N MET A 23 2.53 47.11 -18.41
CA MET A 23 2.10 46.20 -19.46
C MET A 23 2.31 44.74 -19.08
N HIS A 24 3.36 44.37 -18.33
CA HIS A 24 3.48 43.03 -17.78
C HIS A 24 2.34 42.70 -16.81
N VAL A 25 1.96 43.65 -15.94
CA VAL A 25 0.83 43.49 -15.02
C VAL A 25 -0.49 43.43 -15.79
N VAL A 26 -0.71 44.32 -16.76
CA VAL A 26 -1.94 44.37 -17.57
C VAL A 26 -2.09 43.12 -18.43
N VAL A 27 -1.02 42.64 -19.07
CA VAL A 27 -1.03 41.42 -19.90
C VAL A 27 -1.16 40.17 -19.03
N ALA A 28 -0.57 40.15 -17.82
CA ALA A 28 -0.83 39.10 -16.82
C ALA A 28 -2.32 39.05 -16.42
N TYR A 29 -3.00 40.20 -16.41
CA TYR A 29 -4.44 40.34 -16.16
C TYR A 29 -5.34 40.13 -17.39
N GLN A 30 -4.81 40.12 -18.63
CA GLN A 30 -5.62 40.09 -19.86
C GLN A 30 -6.33 38.76 -20.15
N HIS A 31 -6.00 37.69 -19.41
CA HIS A 31 -6.78 36.44 -19.43
C HIS A 31 -7.72 36.29 -18.22
N GLY A 32 -7.81 37.30 -17.34
CA GLY A 32 -8.73 37.31 -16.19
C GLY A 32 -8.32 36.41 -15.02
N ILE A 33 -7.12 35.83 -15.03
CA ILE A 33 -6.63 34.90 -14.00
C ILE A 33 -5.49 35.56 -13.23
N GLN A 34 -5.68 35.73 -11.92
CA GLN A 34 -4.72 36.38 -11.02
C GLN A 34 -3.45 35.53 -10.87
N ASP A 35 -2.29 36.17 -10.67
CA ASP A 35 -0.99 35.48 -10.59
C ASP A 35 -0.95 34.40 -9.50
N ASP A 36 -1.62 34.62 -8.37
CA ASP A 36 -1.72 33.66 -7.25
C ASP A 36 -2.54 32.41 -7.61
N VAL A 37 -3.39 32.47 -8.64
CA VAL A 37 -4.23 31.36 -9.11
C VAL A 37 -3.58 30.58 -10.24
N ARG A 38 -2.64 31.21 -10.98
CA ARG A 38 -1.94 30.62 -12.13
C ARG A 38 -1.34 29.22 -11.87
N PRO A 39 -0.72 28.93 -10.70
CA PRO A 39 -0.18 27.59 -10.43
C PRO A 39 -1.23 26.48 -10.51
N PHE A 40 -2.51 26.77 -10.22
CA PHE A 40 -3.56 25.77 -10.20
C PHE A 40 -4.20 25.47 -11.57
N LEU A 41 -3.76 26.16 -12.64
CA LEU A 41 -4.33 25.97 -13.98
C LEU A 41 -4.12 24.55 -14.53
N GLU A 42 -3.08 23.85 -14.08
CA GLU A 42 -2.85 22.45 -14.43
C GLU A 42 -3.98 21.52 -13.98
N PHE A 43 -4.71 21.91 -12.93
CA PHE A 43 -5.83 21.13 -12.39
C PHE A 43 -7.18 21.45 -13.07
N ALA A 44 -7.22 22.42 -14.00
CA ALA A 44 -8.48 22.91 -14.57
C ALA A 44 -9.28 21.85 -15.34
N ILE A 45 -8.62 20.79 -15.83
CA ILE A 45 -9.23 19.70 -16.60
C ILE A 45 -9.55 18.46 -15.75
N VAL A 46 -9.25 18.49 -14.45
CA VAL A 46 -9.44 17.32 -13.57
C VAL A 46 -10.92 17.18 -13.18
N SER A 47 -11.50 16.02 -13.46
CA SER A 47 -12.86 15.67 -13.08
C SER A 47 -12.87 14.65 -11.92
N SER A 48 -14.01 14.57 -11.21
CA SER A 48 -14.24 13.48 -10.26
C SER A 48 -14.29 12.16 -11.00
N PRO A 49 -13.45 11.17 -10.66
CA PRO A 49 -13.59 9.84 -11.22
C PRO A 49 -14.84 9.17 -10.66
N ASP A 50 -15.32 8.15 -11.36
CA ASP A 50 -16.39 7.28 -10.85
C ASP A 50 -15.88 6.38 -9.72
N ALA A 51 -14.67 5.82 -9.88
CA ALA A 51 -13.99 5.03 -8.87
C ALA A 51 -12.65 5.68 -8.49
N ILE A 52 -12.32 5.67 -7.20
CA ILE A 52 -11.08 6.26 -6.70
C ILE A 52 -9.91 5.29 -6.91
N ASP A 53 -8.86 5.77 -7.56
CA ASP A 53 -7.64 5.02 -7.81
C ASP A 53 -6.38 5.78 -7.38
N SER A 54 -5.22 5.12 -7.46
CA SER A 54 -3.94 5.71 -7.05
C SER A 54 -3.53 6.91 -7.90
N ALA A 55 -3.95 6.97 -9.17
CA ALA A 55 -3.62 8.09 -10.04
C ALA A 55 -4.36 9.35 -9.60
N TYR A 56 -5.65 9.23 -9.32
CA TYR A 56 -6.45 10.33 -8.81
C TYR A 56 -5.98 10.80 -7.43
N VAL A 57 -5.63 9.88 -6.53
CA VAL A 57 -5.05 10.23 -5.21
C VAL A 57 -3.72 10.97 -5.35
N SER A 58 -2.88 10.60 -6.33
CA SER A 58 -1.65 11.35 -6.64
C SER A 58 -1.95 12.80 -7.03
N VAL A 59 -2.97 13.03 -7.86
CA VAL A 59 -3.40 14.40 -8.23
C VAL A 59 -3.90 15.18 -7.01
N VAL A 60 -4.68 14.55 -6.12
CA VAL A 60 -5.12 15.18 -4.85
C VAL A 60 -3.92 15.54 -3.97
N ASN A 61 -2.90 14.69 -3.89
CA ASN A 61 -1.68 14.96 -3.13
C ASN A 61 -0.83 16.09 -3.73
N GLN A 62 -0.73 16.16 -5.06
CA GLN A 62 -0.08 17.29 -5.75
C GLN A 62 -0.83 18.60 -5.47
N CYS A 63 -2.16 18.58 -5.58
CA CYS A 63 -3.00 19.71 -5.24
C CYS A 63 -2.82 20.13 -3.77
N HIS A 64 -2.79 19.18 -2.82
CA HIS A 64 -2.53 19.44 -1.41
C HIS A 64 -1.19 20.16 -1.19
N ALA A 65 -0.11 19.67 -1.81
CA ALA A 65 1.22 20.24 -1.68
C ALA A 65 1.29 21.71 -2.14
N MET A 66 0.49 22.09 -3.14
CA MET A 66 0.40 23.47 -3.64
C MET A 66 -0.59 24.32 -2.84
N LEU A 67 -1.71 23.72 -2.43
CA LEU A 67 -2.81 24.41 -1.77
C LEU A 67 -2.45 24.83 -0.35
N MET A 68 -1.77 23.98 0.44
CA MET A 68 -1.51 24.28 1.85
C MET A 68 -0.62 25.53 2.05
N PRO A 69 0.52 25.69 1.35
CA PRO A 69 1.30 26.93 1.41
C PRO A 69 0.53 28.16 0.90
N TRP A 70 -0.31 27.96 -0.12
CA TRP A 70 -1.13 29.03 -0.67
C TRP A 70 -2.19 29.51 0.32
N LEU A 71 -2.89 28.58 0.99
CA LEU A 71 -3.86 28.89 2.04
C LEU A 71 -3.21 29.55 3.25
N ALA A 72 -1.99 29.16 3.61
CA ALA A 72 -1.23 29.84 4.67
C ALA A 72 -0.90 31.30 4.33
N THR A 73 -0.75 31.61 3.04
CA THR A 73 -0.41 32.96 2.56
C THR A 73 -1.64 33.84 2.38
N PHE A 74 -2.70 33.32 1.75
CA PHE A 74 -3.86 34.12 1.32
C PHE A 74 -5.12 33.90 2.16
N GLY A 75 -5.16 32.84 2.97
CA GLY A 75 -6.29 32.46 3.81
C GLY A 75 -7.46 31.81 3.04
N PRO A 76 -8.41 31.19 3.77
CA PRO A 76 -9.54 30.47 3.18
C PRO A 76 -10.55 31.40 2.48
N SER A 77 -10.58 32.69 2.80
CA SER A 77 -11.44 33.67 2.11
C SER A 77 -11.10 33.80 0.62
N ARG A 78 -9.88 33.47 0.21
CA ARG A 78 -9.44 33.51 -1.19
C ARG A 78 -9.97 32.35 -2.03
N LEU A 79 -10.46 31.28 -1.40
CA LEU A 79 -10.99 30.09 -2.10
C LEU A 79 -12.15 30.41 -3.03
N GLY A 80 -13.04 31.34 -2.65
CA GLY A 80 -14.15 31.75 -3.52
C GLY A 80 -13.66 32.24 -4.89
N LYS A 81 -12.55 33.01 -4.91
CA LYS A 81 -11.97 33.51 -6.15
C LYS A 81 -11.28 32.40 -6.95
N LEU A 82 -10.61 31.48 -6.26
CA LEU A 82 -10.01 30.30 -6.88
C LEU A 82 -11.08 29.46 -7.61
N PHE A 83 -12.25 29.26 -6.99
CA PHE A 83 -13.34 28.49 -7.59
C PHE A 83 -14.03 29.21 -8.75
N GLU A 84 -14.13 30.55 -8.69
CA GLU A 84 -14.61 31.35 -9.83
C GLU A 84 -13.68 31.24 -11.04
N CYS A 85 -12.37 31.30 -10.82
CA CYS A 85 -11.39 31.21 -11.90
C CYS A 85 -11.21 29.78 -12.43
N ILE A 86 -11.26 28.78 -11.55
CA ILE A 86 -11.04 27.37 -11.88
C ILE A 86 -12.11 26.52 -11.16
N PRO A 87 -13.28 26.29 -11.77
CA PRO A 87 -14.38 25.56 -11.13
C PRO A 87 -14.02 24.13 -10.66
N ALA A 88 -13.11 23.46 -11.38
CA ALA A 88 -12.60 22.13 -11.01
C ALA A 88 -11.91 22.11 -9.63
N MET A 89 -11.36 23.25 -9.19
CA MET A 89 -10.68 23.34 -7.89
C MET A 89 -11.61 23.18 -6.71
N HIS A 90 -12.91 23.47 -6.84
CA HIS A 90 -13.85 23.27 -5.74
C HIS A 90 -13.86 21.80 -5.27
N HIS A 91 -13.96 20.90 -6.24
CA HIS A 91 -13.92 19.46 -6.00
C HIS A 91 -12.59 19.01 -5.41
N LEU A 92 -11.46 19.43 -6.00
CA LEU A 92 -10.13 19.03 -5.54
C LEU A 92 -9.83 19.54 -4.13
N VAL A 93 -10.15 20.80 -3.82
CA VAL A 93 -9.98 21.36 -2.47
C VAL A 93 -10.86 20.61 -1.47
N THR A 94 -12.07 20.21 -1.86
CA THR A 94 -12.94 19.38 -1.00
C THR A 94 -12.31 18.01 -0.74
N CYS A 95 -11.77 17.34 -1.76
CA CYS A 95 -11.03 16.09 -1.60
C CYS A 95 -9.77 16.25 -0.73
N VAL A 96 -9.02 17.35 -0.91
CA VAL A 96 -7.86 17.67 -0.07
C VAL A 96 -8.28 17.82 1.38
N ALA A 97 -9.36 18.56 1.67
CA ALA A 97 -9.87 18.73 3.03
C ALA A 97 -10.26 17.39 3.68
N ILE A 98 -10.84 16.47 2.91
CA ILE A 98 -11.17 15.12 3.35
C ILE A 98 -9.89 14.33 3.68
N CYS A 99 -8.92 14.30 2.76
CA CYS A 99 -7.67 13.54 2.92
C CYS A 99 -6.77 14.10 4.03
N SER A 100 -6.78 15.41 4.27
CA SER A 100 -6.03 16.06 5.34
C SER A 100 -6.76 16.11 6.68
N VAL A 101 -7.96 15.52 6.78
CA VAL A 101 -8.82 15.52 7.97
C VAL A 101 -9.16 16.95 8.46
N ASP A 102 -9.20 17.92 7.54
CA ASP A 102 -9.54 19.32 7.83
C ASP A 102 -11.07 19.51 7.74
N HIS A 103 -11.75 19.20 8.84
CA HIS A 103 -13.20 19.34 8.92
C HIS A 103 -13.71 20.79 8.73
N PRO A 104 -13.08 21.83 9.32
CA PRO A 104 -13.45 23.22 9.02
C PRO A 104 -13.40 23.58 7.53
N LEU A 105 -12.33 23.19 6.83
CA LEU A 105 -12.19 23.44 5.39
C LEU A 105 -13.25 22.67 4.59
N LEU A 106 -13.51 21.40 4.95
CA LEU A 106 -14.57 20.59 4.34
C LEU A 106 -15.94 21.28 4.44
N VAL A 107 -16.31 21.73 5.65
CA VAL A 107 -17.57 22.44 5.89
C VAL A 107 -17.62 23.74 5.09
N HIS A 108 -16.50 24.48 5.01
CA HIS A 108 -16.42 25.71 4.23
C HIS A 108 -16.69 25.45 2.74
N CYS A 109 -16.04 24.44 2.15
CA CYS A 109 -16.21 24.09 0.73
C CYS A 109 -17.65 23.64 0.43
N LEU A 110 -18.23 22.78 1.26
CA LEU A 110 -19.58 22.26 1.04
C LEU A 110 -20.68 23.31 1.24
N ARG A 111 -20.45 24.34 2.07
CA ARG A 111 -21.39 25.48 2.18
C ARG A 111 -21.45 26.31 0.90
N GLN A 112 -20.34 26.42 0.18
CA GLN A 112 -20.31 27.19 -1.08
C GLN A 112 -20.97 26.45 -2.24
N GLN A 113 -20.87 25.11 -2.29
CA GLN A 113 -21.60 24.28 -3.26
C GLN A 113 -22.19 23.03 -2.57
N PRO A 114 -23.44 23.12 -2.09
CA PRO A 114 -24.07 22.03 -1.32
C PRO A 114 -24.47 20.82 -2.18
N GLN A 115 -24.56 20.97 -3.51
CA GLN A 115 -24.92 19.88 -4.42
C GLN A 115 -23.71 19.52 -5.28
N SER A 116 -22.75 18.80 -4.69
CA SER A 116 -21.62 18.24 -5.44
C SER A 116 -22.01 16.90 -6.02
N SER A 117 -21.79 16.74 -7.32
CA SER A 117 -21.91 15.45 -8.00
C SER A 117 -20.65 14.59 -7.82
N ALA A 118 -19.64 14.99 -7.04
CA ALA A 118 -18.41 14.21 -6.92
C ALA A 118 -18.54 12.97 -6.01
N ASN A 119 -17.65 12.00 -6.21
CA ASN A 119 -17.52 10.81 -5.33
C ASN A 119 -16.77 11.18 -4.03
N LEU A 120 -17.34 12.10 -3.24
CA LEU A 120 -16.75 12.56 -1.98
C LEU A 120 -16.83 11.51 -0.88
N LEU A 121 -17.89 10.70 -0.86
CA LEU A 121 -18.09 9.66 0.15
C LEU A 121 -17.08 8.52 -0.02
N GLY A 122 -16.81 8.10 -1.26
CA GLY A 122 -15.73 7.16 -1.55
C GLY A 122 -14.37 7.72 -1.12
N MET A 123 -14.13 9.03 -1.29
CA MET A 123 -12.86 9.66 -0.90
C MET A 123 -12.69 9.70 0.62
N ALA A 124 -13.78 10.00 1.34
CA ALA A 124 -13.77 9.97 2.79
C ALA A 124 -13.52 8.55 3.34
N ALA A 125 -14.11 7.53 2.71
CA ALA A 125 -13.86 6.15 3.09
C ALA A 125 -12.44 5.68 2.72
N TYR A 126 -11.91 6.07 1.55
CA TYR A 126 -10.53 5.81 1.15
C TYR A 126 -9.54 6.37 2.16
N ALA A 127 -9.73 7.64 2.56
CA ALA A 127 -8.93 8.32 3.58
C ALA A 127 -9.21 7.83 5.02
N ASN A 128 -10.12 6.87 5.20
CA ASN A 128 -10.58 6.38 6.50
C ASN A 128 -11.06 7.49 7.45
N ASN A 129 -11.64 8.56 6.90
CA ASN A 129 -12.11 9.74 7.64
C ASN A 129 -13.58 9.58 8.04
N THR A 130 -13.82 8.94 9.18
CA THR A 130 -15.17 8.70 9.74
C THR A 130 -15.98 9.98 9.90
N ARG A 131 -15.37 11.04 10.42
CA ARG A 131 -16.03 12.33 10.63
C ARG A 131 -16.49 12.98 9.32
N ALA A 132 -15.68 12.88 8.26
CA ALA A 132 -16.09 13.35 6.95
C ALA A 132 -17.21 12.48 6.37
N CYS A 133 -17.14 11.15 6.50
CA CYS A 133 -18.22 10.24 6.09
C CYS A 133 -19.54 10.58 6.79
N GLU A 134 -19.55 10.70 8.12
CA GLU A 134 -20.73 11.07 8.91
C GLU A 134 -21.34 12.40 8.43
N TYR A 135 -20.50 13.41 8.23
CA TYR A 135 -20.94 14.71 7.76
C TYR A 135 -21.54 14.63 6.36
N LEU A 136 -20.89 13.93 5.43
CA LEU A 136 -21.36 13.76 4.06
C LEU A 136 -22.71 13.02 4.01
N ILE A 137 -22.86 11.94 4.78
CA ILE A 137 -24.13 11.18 4.89
C ILE A 137 -25.24 12.07 5.45
N ALA A 138 -24.96 12.85 6.51
CA ALA A 138 -25.94 13.75 7.12
C ALA A 138 -26.44 14.85 6.16
N HIS A 139 -25.66 15.19 5.13
CA HIS A 139 -26.00 16.19 4.11
C HIS A 139 -26.44 15.56 2.77
N ASN A 140 -26.82 14.27 2.75
CA ASN A 140 -27.29 13.55 1.57
C ASN A 140 -26.27 13.43 0.41
N HIS A 141 -24.96 13.49 0.70
CA HIS A 141 -23.93 13.15 -0.28
C HIS A 141 -23.74 11.63 -0.33
N THR A 142 -24.57 10.95 -1.13
CA THR A 142 -24.58 9.47 -1.20
C THR A 142 -23.89 8.90 -2.46
N ARG A 143 -23.34 9.72 -3.36
CA ARG A 143 -22.61 9.22 -4.54
C ARG A 143 -21.34 8.49 -4.08
N GLY A 144 -21.15 7.28 -4.60
CA GLY A 144 -19.99 6.44 -4.30
C GLY A 144 -20.08 5.64 -3.00
N ALA A 145 -21.28 5.49 -2.42
CA ALA A 145 -21.49 4.67 -1.24
C ALA A 145 -21.06 3.19 -1.40
N LEU A 146 -21.09 2.65 -2.63
CA LEU A 146 -20.61 1.28 -2.95
C LEU A 146 -19.09 1.19 -2.74
N ASP A 147 -18.33 2.05 -3.42
CA ASP A 147 -16.89 2.12 -3.25
C ASP A 147 -16.51 2.48 -1.80
N ALA A 148 -17.31 3.31 -1.14
CA ALA A 148 -17.07 3.69 0.25
C ALA A 148 -17.15 2.49 1.20
N MET A 149 -18.09 1.56 0.98
CA MET A 149 -18.19 0.35 1.79
C MET A 149 -17.00 -0.59 1.56
N ASP A 150 -16.51 -0.68 0.32
CA ASP A 150 -15.30 -1.45 0.00
C ASP A 150 -14.06 -0.85 0.68
N TRP A 151 -13.88 0.46 0.61
CA TRP A 151 -12.77 1.13 1.30
C TRP A 151 -12.86 1.00 2.81
N ALA A 152 -14.06 1.12 3.40
CA ALA A 152 -14.27 0.89 4.82
C ALA A 152 -13.88 -0.54 5.23
N ALA A 153 -14.22 -1.54 4.39
CA ALA A 153 -13.85 -2.93 4.61
C ALA A 153 -12.34 -3.16 4.50
N ILE A 154 -11.70 -2.58 3.47
CA ILE A 154 -10.24 -2.61 3.26
C ILE A 154 -9.50 -1.97 4.44
N ASN A 155 -10.01 -0.85 4.96
CA ASN A 155 -9.39 -0.07 6.04
C ASN A 155 -9.66 -0.63 7.45
N GLY A 156 -10.46 -1.69 7.59
CA GLY A 156 -10.72 -2.26 8.91
C GLY A 156 -11.73 -1.48 9.74
N ASN A 157 -12.57 -0.65 9.12
CA ASN A 157 -13.47 0.25 9.83
C ASN A 157 -14.92 -0.27 9.86
N LEU A 158 -15.25 -1.09 10.87
CA LEU A 158 -16.59 -1.65 11.03
C LEU A 158 -17.66 -0.58 11.29
N ASP A 159 -17.34 0.46 12.06
CA ASP A 159 -18.28 1.54 12.38
C ASP A 159 -18.71 2.28 11.11
N MET A 160 -17.76 2.57 10.22
CA MET A 160 -18.05 3.19 8.93
C MET A 160 -18.93 2.27 8.04
N ILE A 161 -18.71 0.95 8.06
CA ILE A 161 -19.59 0.00 7.33
C ILE A 161 -21.01 0.05 7.89
N VAL A 162 -21.17 0.07 9.21
CA VAL A 162 -22.48 0.18 9.88
C VAL A 162 -23.16 1.50 9.50
N GLN A 163 -22.43 2.61 9.54
CA GLN A 163 -22.93 3.93 9.14
C GLN A 163 -23.39 3.95 7.67
N LEU A 164 -22.56 3.45 6.75
CA LEU A 164 -22.87 3.38 5.32
C LEU A 164 -24.08 2.49 5.03
N ARG A 165 -24.28 1.41 5.80
CA ARG A 165 -25.46 0.54 5.69
C ARG A 165 -26.75 1.26 6.06
N HIS A 166 -26.69 2.17 7.03
CA HIS A 166 -27.85 2.96 7.49
C HIS A 166 -28.03 4.28 6.74
N ALA A 167 -27.15 4.60 5.79
CA ALA A 167 -27.25 5.80 4.97
C ALA A 167 -28.54 5.79 4.10
N PRO A 168 -29.08 6.96 3.74
CA PRO A 168 -30.25 7.07 2.88
C PRO A 168 -30.02 6.31 1.57
N ARG A 169 -30.97 5.47 1.17
CA ARG A 169 -30.85 4.67 -0.04
C ARG A 169 -30.70 5.58 -1.27
N ASN A 170 -29.79 5.20 -2.15
CA ASN A 170 -29.70 5.78 -3.49
C ASN A 170 -31.01 5.54 -4.28
N HIS A 171 -31.19 6.28 -5.37
CA HIS A 171 -32.44 6.30 -6.15
C HIS A 171 -32.78 4.93 -6.78
N SER A 172 -31.84 3.97 -6.78
CA SER A 172 -32.02 2.60 -7.25
C SER A 172 -32.65 1.66 -6.20
N GLY A 173 -32.75 2.08 -4.92
CA GLY A 173 -33.38 1.28 -3.85
C GLY A 173 -32.67 -0.01 -3.47
N ALA A 174 -31.51 -0.31 -4.08
CA ALA A 174 -30.72 -1.51 -3.84
C ALA A 174 -30.06 -1.48 -2.45
N ILE A 175 -29.85 -2.67 -1.87
CA ILE A 175 -29.07 -2.82 -0.64
C ILE A 175 -27.66 -2.31 -0.93
N GLN A 176 -27.12 -1.49 -0.03
CA GLN A 176 -25.71 -1.09 -0.06
C GLN A 176 -24.86 -2.34 0.22
N GLN A 177 -24.43 -3.02 -0.85
CA GLN A 177 -23.63 -4.25 -0.78
C GLN A 177 -22.14 -3.90 -0.88
N CYS A 178 -21.33 -4.68 -0.20
CA CYS A 178 -19.89 -4.67 -0.40
C CYS A 178 -19.60 -5.48 -1.66
N LEU A 179 -18.80 -4.95 -2.58
CA LEU A 179 -18.41 -5.70 -3.77
C LEU A 179 -17.37 -6.76 -3.37
N ASP A 180 -17.10 -7.69 -4.29
CA ASP A 180 -16.05 -8.71 -4.11
C ASP A 180 -14.72 -8.10 -3.69
N LYS A 181 -14.40 -6.89 -4.19
CA LYS A 181 -13.18 -6.14 -3.86
C LYS A 181 -13.09 -5.80 -2.38
N GLY A 182 -14.17 -5.31 -1.76
CA GLY A 182 -14.17 -4.95 -0.34
C GLY A 182 -14.06 -6.17 0.57
N LEU A 183 -14.79 -7.25 0.28
CA LEU A 183 -14.72 -8.50 1.05
C LEU A 183 -13.34 -9.14 0.95
N GLN A 184 -12.78 -9.24 -0.26
CA GLN A 184 -11.42 -9.73 -0.48
C GLN A 184 -10.39 -8.82 0.19
N GLY A 185 -10.55 -7.50 0.08
CA GLY A 185 -9.67 -6.51 0.71
C GLY A 185 -9.63 -6.63 2.23
N ALA A 186 -10.80 -6.78 2.87
CA ALA A 186 -10.90 -7.04 4.30
C ALA A 186 -10.22 -8.36 4.70
N ALA A 187 -10.38 -9.41 3.89
CA ALA A 187 -9.69 -10.68 4.10
C ALA A 187 -8.16 -10.55 3.97
N LEU A 188 -7.68 -9.89 2.91
CA LEU A 188 -6.27 -9.64 2.64
C LEU A 188 -5.58 -8.86 3.76
N ASN A 189 -6.29 -7.95 4.42
CA ASN A 189 -5.77 -7.17 5.56
C ASN A 189 -6.09 -7.80 6.92
N GLY A 190 -6.64 -9.02 6.94
CA GLY A 190 -6.84 -9.78 8.17
C GLY A 190 -8.02 -9.31 9.04
N HIS A 191 -8.93 -8.50 8.50
CA HIS A 191 -10.08 -7.94 9.21
C HIS A 191 -11.21 -8.96 9.39
N ARG A 192 -10.94 -10.03 10.16
CA ARG A 192 -11.90 -11.12 10.43
C ARG A 192 -13.27 -10.64 10.92
N PRO A 193 -13.37 -9.68 11.87
CA PRO A 193 -14.67 -9.20 12.33
C PRO A 193 -15.50 -8.57 11.21
N ILE A 194 -14.86 -7.90 10.24
CA ILE A 194 -15.54 -7.29 9.10
C ILE A 194 -16.01 -8.34 8.13
N VAL A 195 -15.13 -9.29 7.75
CA VAL A 195 -15.52 -10.40 6.87
C VAL A 195 -16.70 -11.16 7.47
N GLN A 196 -16.65 -11.45 8.77
CA GLN A 196 -17.76 -12.08 9.49
C GLN A 196 -19.04 -11.24 9.44
N TYR A 197 -18.96 -9.94 9.76
CA TYR A 197 -20.11 -9.05 9.72
C TYR A 197 -20.73 -8.94 8.33
N LEU A 198 -19.91 -8.85 7.27
CA LEU A 198 -20.38 -8.77 5.88
C LEU A 198 -21.12 -10.05 5.47
N LEU A 199 -20.62 -11.23 5.84
CA LEU A 199 -21.25 -12.51 5.52
C LEU A 199 -22.53 -12.74 6.34
N ASP A 200 -22.48 -12.52 7.65
CA ASP A 200 -23.62 -12.73 8.57
C ASP A 200 -24.84 -11.86 8.19
N ASN A 201 -24.59 -10.71 7.54
CA ASN A 201 -25.63 -9.79 7.09
C ASN A 201 -25.97 -9.90 5.59
N GLY A 202 -25.38 -10.85 4.86
CA GLY A 202 -25.62 -11.03 3.42
C GLY A 202 -25.19 -9.83 2.57
N LEU A 203 -24.19 -9.06 3.03
CA LEU A 203 -23.67 -7.87 2.33
C LEU A 203 -22.64 -8.21 1.26
N ALA A 204 -22.09 -9.42 1.27
CA ALA A 204 -21.21 -9.96 0.24
C ALA A 204 -21.38 -11.49 0.17
N PRO A 205 -21.19 -12.12 -1.01
CA PRO A 205 -21.32 -13.56 -1.13
C PRO A 205 -20.06 -14.29 -0.66
N ILE A 206 -20.24 -15.44 -0.01
CA ILE A 206 -19.13 -16.31 0.43
C ILE A 206 -18.21 -16.76 -0.72
N THR A 207 -18.75 -16.85 -1.95
CA THR A 207 -18.01 -17.24 -3.15
C THR A 207 -16.82 -16.33 -3.44
N SER A 208 -16.84 -15.07 -2.99
CA SER A 208 -15.74 -14.13 -3.19
C SER A 208 -14.51 -14.48 -2.33
N LEU A 209 -14.66 -15.35 -1.31
CA LEU A 209 -13.55 -15.88 -0.51
C LEU A 209 -12.91 -17.15 -1.09
N HIS A 210 -13.56 -17.82 -2.04
CA HIS A 210 -13.12 -19.14 -2.55
C HIS A 210 -11.92 -19.07 -3.50
N HIS A 211 -11.40 -17.87 -3.78
CA HIS A 211 -10.26 -17.71 -4.68
C HIS A 211 -8.95 -18.22 -4.01
N PRO A 212 -8.26 -19.24 -4.54
CA PRO A 212 -7.08 -19.83 -3.88
C PRO A 212 -5.96 -18.81 -3.56
N LYS A 213 -5.72 -17.86 -4.47
CA LYS A 213 -4.74 -16.78 -4.22
C LYS A 213 -5.07 -15.92 -2.99
N LEU A 214 -6.35 -15.75 -2.64
CA LEU A 214 -6.73 -14.99 -1.44
C LEU A 214 -6.21 -15.69 -0.19
N PHE A 215 -6.43 -17.01 -0.10
CA PHE A 215 -5.95 -17.82 1.00
C PHE A 215 -4.42 -17.78 1.10
N ASN A 216 -3.71 -17.89 -0.03
CA ASN A 216 -2.25 -17.81 -0.07
C ASN A 216 -1.73 -16.47 0.45
N VAL A 217 -2.38 -15.35 0.11
CA VAL A 217 -1.94 -14.03 0.59
C VAL A 217 -2.30 -13.82 2.06
N CYS A 218 -3.45 -14.31 2.53
CA CYS A 218 -3.75 -14.32 3.97
C CYS A 218 -2.71 -15.12 4.76
N ALA A 219 -2.27 -16.26 4.21
CA ALA A 219 -1.20 -17.09 4.76
C ALA A 219 0.16 -16.39 4.76
N SER A 220 0.51 -15.75 3.64
CA SER A 220 1.77 -15.02 3.49
C SER A 220 1.87 -13.77 4.37
N ARG A 221 0.74 -13.24 4.88
CA ARG A 221 0.66 -12.11 5.81
C ARG A 221 0.45 -12.53 7.28
N GLY A 222 0.35 -13.83 7.55
CA GLY A 222 0.23 -14.32 8.93
C GLY A 222 -1.15 -14.12 9.55
N HIS A 223 -2.20 -13.98 8.74
CA HIS A 223 -3.56 -13.72 9.26
C HIS A 223 -4.24 -15.00 9.75
N LEU A 224 -3.70 -15.64 10.79
CA LEU A 224 -4.17 -16.93 11.32
C LEU A 224 -5.68 -16.94 11.61
N ALA A 225 -6.20 -15.91 12.29
CA ALA A 225 -7.62 -15.84 12.63
C ALA A 225 -8.52 -15.76 11.38
N MET A 226 -8.04 -15.10 10.32
CA MET A 226 -8.74 -15.05 9.03
C MET A 226 -8.71 -16.42 8.34
N ILE A 227 -7.55 -17.06 8.30
CA ILE A 227 -7.33 -18.38 7.69
C ILE A 227 -8.21 -19.44 8.35
N GLN A 228 -8.26 -19.48 9.68
CA GLN A 228 -9.13 -20.37 10.44
C GLN A 228 -10.60 -20.15 10.09
N TYR A 229 -11.01 -18.88 9.96
CA TYR A 229 -12.37 -18.53 9.60
C TYR A 229 -12.71 -18.94 8.15
N MET A 230 -11.85 -18.63 7.18
CA MET A 230 -12.02 -19.05 5.78
C MET A 230 -12.09 -20.58 5.66
N PHE A 231 -11.27 -21.31 6.41
CA PHE A 231 -11.31 -22.77 6.42
C PHE A 231 -12.61 -23.32 7.04
N ALA A 232 -13.11 -22.73 8.13
CA ALA A 232 -14.40 -23.08 8.71
C ALA A 232 -15.58 -22.82 7.74
N LEU A 233 -15.43 -21.85 6.85
CA LEU A 233 -16.36 -21.54 5.76
C LEU A 233 -16.25 -22.51 4.57
N GLY A 234 -15.34 -23.48 4.60
CA GLY A 234 -15.15 -24.49 3.55
C GLY A 234 -14.13 -24.12 2.48
N CYS A 235 -13.37 -23.03 2.65
CA CYS A 235 -12.25 -22.73 1.75
C CYS A 235 -11.12 -23.72 1.97
N SER A 236 -10.54 -24.24 0.89
CA SER A 236 -9.34 -25.09 0.92
C SER A 236 -8.08 -24.26 0.71
N PHE A 237 -6.96 -24.75 1.24
CA PHE A 237 -5.63 -24.20 0.98
C PHE A 237 -4.79 -25.14 0.13
N THR A 238 -3.84 -24.56 -0.60
CA THR A 238 -2.86 -25.30 -1.41
C THR A 238 -1.51 -25.34 -0.72
N THR A 239 -0.57 -26.11 -1.28
CA THR A 239 0.83 -26.13 -0.83
C THR A 239 1.46 -24.74 -0.86
N ASP A 240 1.10 -23.91 -1.84
CA ASP A 240 1.58 -22.53 -1.98
C ASP A 240 1.24 -21.66 -0.76
N ALA A 241 0.10 -21.89 -0.10
CA ALA A 241 -0.27 -21.15 1.10
C ALA A 241 0.71 -21.43 2.25
N MET A 242 1.06 -22.71 2.43
CA MET A 242 1.99 -23.14 3.47
C MET A 242 3.43 -22.72 3.14
N ASP A 243 3.81 -22.77 1.86
CA ASP A 243 5.12 -22.27 1.39
C ASP A 243 5.26 -20.76 1.58
N ALA A 244 4.21 -19.98 1.29
CA ALA A 244 4.22 -18.53 1.47
C ALA A 244 4.25 -18.14 2.96
N ALA A 245 3.48 -18.84 3.81
CA ALA A 245 3.52 -18.64 5.26
C ALA A 245 4.91 -18.98 5.83
N ALA A 246 5.52 -20.07 5.37
CA ALA A 246 6.86 -20.48 5.80
C ALA A 246 7.95 -19.49 5.35
N THR A 247 7.87 -19.04 4.10
CA THR A 247 8.80 -18.05 3.54
C THR A 247 8.77 -16.75 4.33
N ASN A 248 7.60 -16.29 4.80
CA ASN A 248 7.46 -15.07 5.59
C ASN A 248 7.51 -15.30 7.12
N GLY A 249 7.84 -16.51 7.57
CA GLY A 249 8.12 -16.78 8.98
C GLY A 249 6.89 -16.91 9.88
N HIS A 250 5.69 -17.09 9.31
CA HIS A 250 4.44 -17.25 10.05
C HIS A 250 4.29 -18.68 10.59
N LEU A 251 5.05 -18.99 11.64
CA LEU A 251 5.11 -20.33 12.24
C LEU A 251 3.78 -20.82 12.79
N ASP A 252 3.00 -19.94 13.40
CA ASP A 252 1.66 -20.22 13.91
C ASP A 252 0.70 -20.68 12.80
N VAL A 253 0.75 -20.02 11.65
CA VAL A 253 -0.02 -20.39 10.45
C VAL A 253 0.44 -21.74 9.92
N VAL A 254 1.75 -21.97 9.79
CA VAL A 254 2.29 -23.24 9.29
C VAL A 254 1.98 -24.40 10.23
N GLN A 255 2.08 -24.21 11.55
CA GLN A 255 1.70 -25.21 12.55
C GLN A 255 0.22 -25.56 12.45
N TRP A 256 -0.64 -24.54 12.34
CA TRP A 256 -2.07 -24.76 12.21
C TRP A 256 -2.44 -25.47 10.90
N MET A 257 -1.84 -25.07 9.77
CA MET A 257 -2.05 -25.73 8.47
C MET A 257 -1.54 -27.18 8.49
N HIS A 258 -0.36 -27.42 9.07
CA HIS A 258 0.19 -28.77 9.21
C HIS A 258 -0.68 -29.66 10.09
N ALA A 259 -1.31 -29.13 11.14
CA ALA A 259 -2.24 -29.86 11.99
C ALA A 259 -3.61 -30.09 11.32
N SER A 260 -4.02 -29.16 10.44
CA SER A 260 -5.35 -29.16 9.80
C SER A 260 -5.37 -29.79 8.40
N LYS A 261 -4.22 -30.28 7.90
CA LYS A 261 -4.07 -30.79 6.53
C LYS A 261 -4.90 -32.05 6.25
N ARG A 262 -5.38 -32.17 5.02
CA ARG A 262 -5.76 -33.48 4.43
C ARG A 262 -4.49 -34.21 3.98
N ARG A 263 -4.55 -35.54 3.78
CA ARG A 263 -3.39 -36.44 3.53
C ARG A 263 -2.48 -36.03 2.34
N ASP A 264 -2.92 -35.10 1.51
CA ASP A 264 -2.31 -34.61 0.27
C ASP A 264 -1.90 -33.11 0.31
N GLN A 265 -2.06 -32.42 1.45
CA GLN A 265 -1.75 -31.00 1.61
C GLN A 265 -0.54 -30.83 2.53
N GLY A 266 0.54 -30.22 2.06
CA GLY A 266 1.75 -29.99 2.86
C GLY A 266 2.60 -28.88 2.25
N CYS A 267 3.77 -28.62 2.83
CA CYS A 267 4.73 -27.67 2.25
C CYS A 267 5.62 -28.35 1.21
N THR A 268 6.09 -27.58 0.24
CA THR A 268 7.12 -28.02 -0.71
C THR A 268 8.52 -27.65 -0.20
N TYR A 269 9.54 -27.83 -1.04
CA TYR A 269 10.89 -27.37 -0.73
C TYR A 269 10.99 -25.84 -0.63
N VAL A 270 10.05 -25.12 -1.24
CA VAL A 270 10.00 -23.65 -1.23
C VAL A 270 9.84 -23.13 0.19
N ALA A 271 9.03 -23.76 1.04
CA ALA A 271 8.91 -23.41 2.45
C ALA A 271 10.26 -23.35 3.18
N LEU A 272 11.07 -24.40 3.01
CA LEU A 272 12.37 -24.48 3.68
C LEU A 272 13.38 -23.51 3.05
N ALA A 273 13.43 -23.44 1.72
CA ALA A 273 14.32 -22.53 1.02
C ALA A 273 14.02 -21.06 1.39
N GLY A 274 12.74 -20.68 1.43
CA GLY A 274 12.29 -19.35 1.85
C GLY A 274 12.60 -19.07 3.31
N ALA A 275 12.36 -20.03 4.22
CA ALA A 275 12.72 -19.90 5.63
C ALA A 275 14.23 -19.73 5.83
N CYS A 276 15.07 -20.46 5.07
CA CYS A 276 16.52 -20.29 5.08
C CYS A 276 16.96 -18.96 4.48
N HIS A 277 16.29 -18.48 3.42
CA HIS A 277 16.59 -17.21 2.76
C HIS A 277 16.31 -16.01 3.69
N ASN A 278 15.18 -16.05 4.39
CA ASN A 278 14.71 -14.95 5.26
C ASN A 278 15.14 -15.07 6.74
N GLY A 279 15.94 -16.08 7.10
CA GLY A 279 16.49 -16.16 8.46
C GLY A 279 15.50 -16.67 9.51
N HIS A 280 14.50 -17.47 9.13
CA HIS A 280 13.48 -17.97 10.04
C HIS A 280 13.90 -19.29 10.70
N LEU A 281 14.85 -19.25 11.65
CA LEU A 281 15.38 -20.43 12.33
C LEU A 281 14.28 -21.32 12.94
N GLU A 282 13.33 -20.74 13.67
CA GLU A 282 12.24 -21.52 14.29
C GLU A 282 11.42 -22.28 13.25
N MET A 283 11.13 -21.64 12.10
CA MET A 283 10.47 -22.29 10.96
C MET A 283 11.32 -23.44 10.41
N VAL A 284 12.63 -23.22 10.20
CA VAL A 284 13.56 -24.27 9.76
C VAL A 284 13.56 -25.45 10.73
N THR A 285 13.57 -25.18 12.04
CA THR A 285 13.53 -26.25 13.05
C THR A 285 12.22 -27.03 13.02
N PHE A 286 11.08 -26.35 12.86
CA PHE A 286 9.77 -26.95 12.76
C PHE A 286 9.66 -27.84 11.52
N LEU A 287 10.00 -27.29 10.35
CA LEU A 287 10.00 -28.02 9.08
C LEU A 287 10.93 -29.23 9.14
N HIS A 288 12.13 -29.08 9.71
CA HIS A 288 13.09 -30.17 9.88
C HIS A 288 12.51 -31.33 10.70
N ARG A 289 11.89 -31.03 11.86
CA ARG A 289 11.32 -32.04 12.76
C ARG A 289 10.14 -32.82 12.15
N HIS A 290 9.40 -32.21 11.23
CA HIS A 290 8.19 -32.80 10.63
C HIS A 290 8.41 -33.37 9.22
N ARG A 291 9.66 -33.45 8.76
CA ARG A 291 10.06 -33.95 7.42
C ARG A 291 9.64 -35.38 7.09
N ALA A 292 9.41 -36.25 8.09
CA ALA A 292 8.99 -37.63 7.82
C ALA A 292 7.61 -37.71 7.14
N HIS A 293 6.78 -36.68 7.31
CA HIS A 293 5.41 -36.61 6.78
C HIS A 293 5.21 -35.57 5.68
N ASP A 294 6.21 -34.73 5.40
CA ASP A 294 6.15 -33.66 4.39
C ASP A 294 7.18 -33.91 3.27
N CYS A 295 6.93 -33.38 2.08
CA CYS A 295 7.52 -33.77 0.78
C CYS A 295 9.05 -33.58 0.62
N CYS A 296 9.76 -33.21 1.69
CA CYS A 296 11.19 -32.89 1.71
C CYS A 296 12.13 -34.11 1.60
N GLN A 297 11.65 -35.25 1.11
CA GLN A 297 12.41 -36.50 1.04
C GLN A 297 13.50 -36.53 -0.05
N ARG A 298 13.70 -35.46 -0.83
CA ARG A 298 14.75 -35.45 -1.87
C ARG A 298 16.08 -34.92 -1.32
N PRO A 299 17.19 -35.69 -1.42
CA PRO A 299 18.48 -35.31 -0.84
C PRO A 299 19.09 -34.03 -1.44
N TYR A 300 18.83 -33.72 -2.71
CA TYR A 300 19.30 -32.48 -3.38
C TYR A 300 18.77 -31.19 -2.73
N ILE A 301 17.61 -31.24 -2.06
CA ILE A 301 16.98 -30.07 -1.44
C ILE A 301 17.77 -29.61 -0.21
N ALA A 302 18.34 -30.57 0.51
CA ALA A 302 19.02 -30.32 1.78
C ALA A 302 20.41 -29.67 1.59
N GLN A 303 21.03 -29.93 0.43
CA GLN A 303 22.26 -29.25 -0.02
C GLN A 303 22.02 -27.75 -0.28
N SER A 304 20.94 -27.42 -0.99
CA SER A 304 20.57 -26.03 -1.31
C SER A 304 20.23 -25.19 -0.07
N ALA A 305 19.66 -25.78 0.99
CA ALA A 305 19.27 -25.04 2.19
C ALA A 305 20.46 -24.41 2.95
N LEU A 306 21.58 -25.13 3.07
CA LEU A 306 22.79 -24.58 3.70
C LEU A 306 23.41 -23.47 2.86
N GLU A 307 23.48 -23.66 1.55
CA GLU A 307 24.01 -22.67 0.61
C GLU A 307 23.16 -21.40 0.63
N ILE A 308 21.82 -21.51 0.65
CA ILE A 308 20.91 -20.37 0.77
C ILE A 308 21.10 -19.64 2.10
N ALA A 309 21.17 -20.36 3.22
CA ALA A 309 21.39 -19.75 4.53
C ALA A 309 22.75 -19.03 4.59
N ALA A 310 23.79 -19.62 3.99
CA ALA A 310 25.13 -19.05 3.93
C ALA A 310 25.20 -17.81 3.02
N ALA A 311 24.55 -17.85 1.86
CA ALA A 311 24.44 -16.71 0.93
C ALA A 311 23.69 -15.52 1.53
N ASN A 312 22.83 -15.74 2.53
CA ASN A 312 22.06 -14.68 3.20
C ASN A 312 22.57 -14.36 4.61
N GLY A 313 23.70 -14.94 5.02
CA GLY A 313 24.40 -14.56 6.25
C GLY A 313 23.78 -15.09 7.55
N HIS A 314 22.81 -16.01 7.47
CA HIS A 314 22.09 -16.57 8.61
C HIS A 314 22.89 -17.66 9.31
N LEU A 315 23.91 -17.25 10.07
CA LEU A 315 24.85 -18.14 10.75
C LEU A 315 24.17 -19.13 11.71
N ASP A 316 23.13 -18.69 12.41
CA ASP A 316 22.32 -19.51 13.32
C ASP A 316 21.65 -20.70 12.59
N ILE A 317 21.11 -20.46 11.40
CA ILE A 317 20.56 -21.51 10.54
C ILE A 317 21.67 -22.41 10.00
N VAL A 318 22.81 -21.84 9.58
CA VAL A 318 23.98 -22.60 9.13
C VAL A 318 24.46 -23.57 10.22
N MET A 319 24.59 -23.09 11.46
CA MET A 319 24.94 -23.89 12.63
C MET A 319 23.92 -24.99 12.87
N TYR A 320 22.63 -24.65 12.85
CA TYR A 320 21.56 -25.62 13.06
C TYR A 320 21.58 -26.75 12.01
N LEU A 321 21.68 -26.39 10.73
CA LEU A 321 21.71 -27.35 9.61
C LEU A 321 22.95 -28.24 9.65
N HIS A 322 24.10 -27.69 10.04
CA HIS A 322 25.34 -28.46 10.21
C HIS A 322 25.23 -29.49 11.34
N VAL A 323 24.78 -29.09 12.53
CA VAL A 323 24.64 -29.98 13.70
C VAL A 323 23.72 -31.16 13.38
N HIS A 324 22.65 -30.93 12.60
CA HIS A 324 21.67 -31.95 12.26
C HIS A 324 22.00 -32.73 10.97
N ARG A 325 23.25 -32.65 10.48
CA ARG A 325 23.76 -33.40 9.29
C ARG A 325 22.86 -33.28 8.06
N PHE A 326 22.23 -32.12 7.92
CA PHE A 326 21.23 -31.89 6.89
C PHE A 326 21.85 -31.63 5.52
N SER A 327 23.15 -31.33 5.48
CA SER A 327 23.82 -30.76 4.33
C SER A 327 25.22 -31.34 4.14
N ASP A 328 25.36 -32.66 4.28
CA ASP A 328 26.63 -33.40 4.08
C ASP A 328 27.12 -33.39 2.60
N GLY A 329 26.60 -32.49 1.76
CA GLY A 329 27.04 -32.29 0.37
C GLY A 329 26.85 -30.87 -0.16
N ALA A 330 26.75 -29.87 0.72
CA ALA A 330 26.69 -28.46 0.33
C ALA A 330 28.10 -27.94 -0.01
N LEU A 331 28.57 -28.27 -1.21
CA LEU A 331 29.95 -28.02 -1.67
C LEU A 331 30.25 -26.52 -1.87
N TYR A 332 29.22 -25.68 -2.06
CA TYR A 332 29.40 -24.27 -2.42
C TYR A 332 28.98 -23.28 -1.33
N ALA A 333 28.77 -23.74 -0.09
CA ALA A 333 28.32 -22.86 0.99
C ALA A 333 29.33 -21.75 1.33
N MET A 334 30.64 -22.05 1.27
CA MET A 334 31.69 -21.04 1.48
C MET A 334 31.76 -20.05 0.31
N ASP A 335 31.65 -20.53 -0.93
CA ASP A 335 31.60 -19.69 -2.13
C ASP A 335 30.41 -18.73 -2.09
N ALA A 336 29.25 -19.22 -1.69
CA ALA A 336 28.02 -18.44 -1.59
C ALA A 336 28.10 -17.36 -0.49
N ALA A 337 28.67 -17.71 0.67
CA ALA A 337 28.96 -16.74 1.74
C ALA A 337 29.98 -15.68 1.27
N ALA A 338 30.97 -16.09 0.47
CA ALA A 338 31.99 -15.18 -0.07
C ALA A 338 31.40 -14.19 -1.08
N GLU A 339 30.57 -14.68 -1.99
CA GLU A 339 29.88 -13.87 -3.01
C GLU A 339 29.04 -12.74 -2.40
N HIS A 340 28.46 -12.95 -1.22
CA HIS A 340 27.58 -12.00 -0.53
C HIS A 340 28.25 -11.30 0.67
N GLY A 341 29.54 -11.51 0.89
CA GLY A 341 30.31 -10.75 1.90
C GLY A 341 30.07 -11.19 3.35
N HIS A 342 29.59 -12.42 3.58
CA HIS A 342 29.26 -12.91 4.91
C HIS A 342 30.46 -13.56 5.60
N LEU A 343 31.46 -12.74 5.94
CA LEU A 343 32.73 -13.18 6.54
C LEU A 343 32.54 -14.04 7.81
N HIS A 344 31.59 -13.69 8.68
CA HIS A 344 31.30 -14.44 9.91
C HIS A 344 30.80 -15.86 9.63
N VAL A 345 29.95 -16.04 8.60
CA VAL A 345 29.52 -17.36 8.15
C VAL A 345 30.68 -18.14 7.56
N LEU A 346 31.50 -17.47 6.75
CA LEU A 346 32.61 -18.07 6.04
C LEU A 346 33.69 -18.58 7.02
N GLN A 347 34.05 -17.77 8.02
CA GLN A 347 34.94 -18.15 9.12
C GLN A 347 34.42 -19.36 9.88
N TRP A 348 33.13 -19.37 10.18
CA TRP A 348 32.52 -20.48 10.89
C TRP A 348 32.52 -21.77 10.06
N LEU A 349 32.14 -21.69 8.78
CA LEU A 349 32.16 -22.82 7.85
C LEU A 349 33.58 -23.39 7.71
N HIS A 350 34.59 -22.54 7.55
CA HIS A 350 35.98 -22.98 7.44
C HIS A 350 36.47 -23.77 8.65
N LEU A 351 36.04 -23.39 9.86
CA LEU A 351 36.45 -24.06 11.10
C LEU A 351 35.74 -25.42 11.30
N HIS A 352 34.51 -25.56 10.80
CA HIS A 352 33.64 -26.70 11.13
C HIS A 352 33.43 -27.67 9.95
N ARG A 353 33.92 -27.35 8.75
CA ARG A 353 33.68 -28.12 7.52
C ARG A 353 34.96 -28.31 6.71
N SER A 354 35.03 -29.42 5.97
CA SER A 354 36.24 -29.83 5.23
C SER A 354 36.16 -29.60 3.72
N GLU A 355 35.00 -29.20 3.18
CA GLU A 355 34.81 -29.00 1.74
C GLU A 355 35.63 -27.82 1.17
N GLY A 356 35.91 -26.81 2.00
CA GLY A 356 36.67 -25.63 1.60
C GLY A 356 35.88 -24.70 0.66
N PHE A 357 36.61 -23.81 -0.01
CA PHE A 357 36.09 -22.87 -1.01
C PHE A 357 36.80 -23.09 -2.36
N THR A 358 36.14 -22.73 -3.46
CA THR A 358 36.74 -22.80 -4.80
C THR A 358 37.38 -21.47 -5.19
N SER A 359 38.16 -21.44 -6.28
CA SER A 359 38.73 -20.18 -6.82
C SER A 359 37.65 -19.13 -7.12
N ARG A 360 36.41 -19.55 -7.36
CA ARG A 360 35.27 -18.65 -7.59
C ARG A 360 34.94 -17.80 -6.37
N ALA A 361 35.21 -18.28 -5.15
CA ALA A 361 34.91 -17.53 -3.93
C ALA A 361 35.64 -16.18 -3.91
N VAL A 362 36.93 -16.17 -4.27
CA VAL A 362 37.76 -14.96 -4.33
C VAL A 362 37.29 -14.05 -5.46
N ASP A 363 37.06 -14.60 -6.66
CA ASP A 363 36.60 -13.84 -7.82
C ASP A 363 35.24 -13.16 -7.56
N LEU A 364 34.30 -13.88 -6.95
CA LEU A 364 32.95 -13.38 -6.63
C LEU A 364 33.01 -12.34 -5.51
N ALA A 365 33.75 -12.58 -4.44
CA ALA A 365 33.94 -11.60 -3.37
C ALA A 365 34.59 -10.31 -3.90
N ALA A 366 35.58 -10.42 -4.79
CA ALA A 366 36.21 -9.27 -5.44
C ALA A 366 35.24 -8.52 -6.36
N LYS A 367 34.48 -9.24 -7.19
CA LYS A 367 33.46 -8.68 -8.09
C LYS A 367 32.39 -7.87 -7.33
N HIS A 368 32.01 -8.33 -6.14
CA HIS A 368 31.01 -7.68 -5.28
C HIS A 368 31.60 -6.72 -4.24
N ASN A 369 32.91 -6.42 -4.32
CA ASN A 369 33.64 -5.47 -3.48
C ASN A 369 33.64 -5.83 -1.97
N HIS A 370 33.68 -7.13 -1.65
CA HIS A 370 33.79 -7.65 -0.28
C HIS A 370 35.26 -7.81 0.12
N LEU A 371 35.94 -6.66 0.31
CA LEU A 371 37.39 -6.60 0.55
C LEU A 371 37.84 -7.32 1.83
N ASP A 372 37.00 -7.35 2.86
CA ASP A 372 37.21 -8.08 4.11
C ASP A 372 37.22 -9.60 3.89
N VAL A 373 36.30 -10.11 3.07
CA VAL A 373 36.29 -11.51 2.62
C VAL A 373 37.50 -11.83 1.77
N VAL A 374 37.84 -10.99 0.78
CA VAL A 374 39.02 -11.22 -0.10
C VAL A 374 40.34 -11.21 0.69
N ARG A 375 40.45 -10.40 1.75
CA ARG A 375 41.64 -10.39 2.62
C ARG A 375 41.75 -11.63 3.48
N TRP A 376 40.63 -12.27 3.77
CA TRP A 376 40.57 -13.44 4.64
C TRP A 376 40.78 -14.74 3.86
N LEU A 377 40.19 -14.85 2.65
CA LEU A 377 40.42 -15.96 1.70
C LEU A 377 41.87 -15.96 1.20
#